data_AF-A0A1L7SJW6-F1
#
_entry.id   AF-A0A1L7SJW6-F1
#
_cell.length_a   1.000
_cell.length_b   1.000
_cell.length_c   1.000
_cell.angle_alpha   90.00
_cell.angle_beta   90.00
_cell.angle_gamma   90.00
#
_symmetry.space_group_name_H-M   'P 1'
#
loop_
_entity.id
_entity.type
_entity.pdbx_description
1 polymer ?
#
loop_
_entity_poly.entity_id
_entity_poly.type
_entity_poly.pdbx_seq_one_letter_code
_entity_poly.pdbx_strand_id
1 'polypeptide(L)'
;MEPDPSAGMAMQSIEPFRFVMALSRHMNKEPYNLMEVLSRMLYGSNMIAHTGGSLPTTYRLCCAVFEERLQIPEEITQNDYEYEEIKQHLEFRNIPASPGRILQSYRETLQLAQAAKYLIQKTVLDGQDFDEATLKEAHHILTYKIDIDPQIPWTAYSGKYREWNPPNDMRFLNSADIATAMPSMINDLVVEMDPAHMQQLTKEAVYNWICDASRFCQRFILIRPFLDGNGRMYRLLLTTLLLRAGICPAVYGLYEFDRFHHSKAEASCFGHNNQELLVARDVVPYVNNHYLARFFLEHTRGGWESPDRHMRTFLQATGHVQHDHPLSGMGPY
;
A
#
# COMPACT_ATOMS: atom_id res chain seq x y z
N MET A 1 -14.83 -49.45 -19.11
CA MET A 1 -14.55 -48.08 -19.57
C MET A 1 -14.11 -47.31 -18.35
N GLU A 2 -12.81 -47.14 -18.18
CA GLU A 2 -12.27 -46.21 -17.19
C GLU A 2 -12.55 -44.77 -17.67
N PRO A 3 -12.84 -43.83 -16.76
CA PRO A 3 -12.97 -42.42 -17.12
C PRO A 3 -11.59 -41.83 -17.42
N ASP A 4 -11.52 -41.08 -18.52
CA ASP A 4 -10.36 -40.34 -18.98
C ASP A 4 -9.88 -39.31 -17.93
N PRO A 5 -8.62 -39.36 -17.45
CA PRO A 5 -8.08 -38.41 -16.49
C PRO A 5 -7.81 -37.00 -17.06
N SER A 6 -8.00 -36.75 -18.35
CA SER A 6 -7.62 -35.47 -18.97
C SER A 6 -8.65 -34.35 -18.82
N ALA A 7 -9.75 -34.56 -18.11
CA ALA A 7 -10.77 -33.54 -17.88
C ALA A 7 -10.59 -32.86 -16.52
N GLY A 8 -9.69 -31.88 -16.41
CA GLY A 8 -9.67 -31.05 -15.21
C GLY A 8 -8.44 -30.22 -14.92
N MET A 9 -7.96 -29.40 -15.85
CA MET A 9 -7.31 -28.13 -15.48
C MET A 9 -7.61 -27.09 -16.56
N ALA A 10 -8.76 -26.43 -16.46
CA ALA A 10 -8.94 -25.16 -17.12
C ALA A 10 -7.93 -24.18 -16.49
N MET A 11 -6.80 -23.95 -17.15
CA MET A 11 -6.02 -22.73 -16.93
C MET A 11 -6.99 -21.57 -17.12
N GLN A 12 -7.38 -20.92 -16.03
CA GLN A 12 -8.03 -19.62 -16.13
C GLN A 12 -7.05 -18.72 -16.88
N SER A 13 -7.36 -18.39 -18.13
CA SER A 13 -6.61 -17.39 -18.88
C SER A 13 -6.77 -16.08 -18.12
N ILE A 14 -5.74 -15.69 -17.37
CA ILE A 14 -5.68 -14.35 -16.79
C ILE A 14 -5.57 -13.40 -17.98
N GLU A 15 -6.62 -12.64 -18.26
CA GLU A 15 -6.56 -11.57 -19.24
C GLU A 15 -5.56 -10.52 -18.72
N PRO A 16 -4.41 -10.31 -19.40
CA PRO A 16 -3.49 -9.27 -19.00
C PRO A 16 -4.22 -7.92 -18.98
N PHE A 17 -3.77 -6.98 -18.14
CA PHE A 17 -4.36 -5.65 -17.94
C PHE A 17 -5.70 -5.60 -17.22
N ARG A 18 -6.31 -6.73 -16.85
CA ARG A 18 -7.65 -6.71 -16.26
C ARG A 18 -7.72 -5.79 -15.04
N PHE A 19 -6.77 -5.92 -14.11
CA PHE A 19 -6.70 -5.07 -12.92
C PHE A 19 -6.57 -3.58 -13.26
N VAL A 20 -5.53 -3.20 -14.02
CA VAL A 20 -5.25 -1.78 -14.30
C VAL A 20 -6.33 -1.11 -15.16
N MET A 21 -6.96 -1.85 -16.08
CA MET A 21 -8.05 -1.34 -16.92
C MET A 21 -9.35 -1.21 -16.12
N ALA A 22 -9.64 -2.13 -15.20
CA ALA A 22 -10.77 -2.01 -14.30
C ALA A 22 -10.60 -0.77 -13.40
N LEU A 23 -9.41 -0.57 -12.82
CA LEU A 23 -9.11 0.61 -12.02
C LEU A 23 -9.15 1.90 -12.85
N SER A 24 -8.64 1.89 -14.09
CA SER A 24 -8.71 3.02 -15.02
C SER A 24 -10.14 3.49 -15.26
N ARG A 25 -11.05 2.54 -15.52
CA ARG A 25 -12.48 2.82 -15.69
C ARG A 25 -13.11 3.34 -14.40
N HIS A 26 -12.80 2.71 -13.26
CA HIS A 26 -13.33 3.11 -11.96
C HIS A 26 -12.91 4.54 -11.58
N MET A 27 -11.65 4.90 -11.79
CA MET A 27 -11.11 6.22 -11.44
C MET A 27 -11.34 7.28 -12.53
N ASN A 28 -11.78 6.88 -13.72
CA ASN A 28 -11.80 7.72 -14.93
C ASN A 28 -10.44 8.41 -15.18
N LYS A 29 -9.37 7.60 -15.20
CA LYS A 29 -7.99 8.03 -15.42
C LYS A 29 -7.25 7.10 -16.36
N GLU A 30 -6.32 7.66 -17.14
CA GLU A 30 -5.43 6.89 -17.99
C GLU A 30 -4.64 5.85 -17.17
N PRO A 31 -4.53 4.59 -17.66
CA PRO A 31 -3.77 3.53 -16.97
C PRO A 31 -2.35 3.95 -16.59
N TYR A 32 -1.69 4.73 -17.46
CA TYR A 32 -0.35 5.25 -17.20
C TYR A 32 -0.29 6.13 -15.94
N ASN A 33 -1.26 7.03 -15.76
CA ASN A 33 -1.29 7.93 -14.59
C ASN A 33 -1.52 7.14 -13.30
N LEU A 34 -2.39 6.12 -13.35
CA LEU A 34 -2.60 5.21 -12.21
C LEU A 34 -1.30 4.49 -11.84
N MET A 35 -0.63 3.91 -12.83
CA MET A 35 0.61 3.16 -12.63
C MET A 35 1.69 4.01 -11.99
N GLU A 36 1.86 5.24 -12.45
CA GLU A 36 2.86 6.15 -11.92
C GLU A 36 2.55 6.57 -10.48
N VAL A 37 1.31 7.01 -10.20
CA VAL A 37 0.89 7.45 -8.88
C VAL A 37 1.02 6.32 -7.86
N LEU A 38 0.54 5.12 -8.20
CA LEU A 38 0.65 3.94 -7.33
C LEU A 38 2.11 3.57 -7.09
N SER A 39 2.96 3.59 -8.11
CA SER A 39 4.39 3.26 -7.97
C SER A 39 5.12 4.24 -7.05
N ARG A 40 4.88 5.55 -7.20
CA ARG A 40 5.45 6.59 -6.33
C ARG A 40 4.96 6.44 -4.89
N MET A 41 3.67 6.17 -4.70
CA MET A 41 3.09 5.96 -3.37
C MET A 41 3.72 4.74 -2.67
N LEU A 42 3.85 3.62 -3.38
CA LEU A 42 4.45 2.41 -2.80
C LEU A 42 5.95 2.59 -2.53
N TYR A 43 6.69 3.25 -3.44
CA TYR A 43 8.09 3.60 -3.22
C TYR A 43 8.24 4.48 -1.98
N GLY A 44 7.46 5.56 -1.88
CA GLY A 44 7.47 6.46 -0.72
C GLY A 44 7.14 5.74 0.60
N SER A 45 6.17 4.83 0.57
CA SER A 45 5.82 3.98 1.72
C SER A 45 6.99 3.10 2.19
N ASN A 46 7.77 2.54 1.24
CA ASN A 46 8.98 1.78 1.54
C ASN A 46 10.12 2.68 2.04
N MET A 47 10.29 3.87 1.46
CA MET A 47 11.32 4.82 1.91
C MET A 47 11.11 5.28 3.35
N ILE A 48 9.85 5.51 3.76
CA ILE A 48 9.48 5.81 5.15
C ILE A 48 9.80 4.64 6.09
N ALA A 49 9.60 3.41 5.63
CA ALA A 49 9.90 2.21 6.40
C ALA A 49 11.39 1.81 6.35
N HIS A 50 12.23 2.54 5.63
CA HIS A 50 13.62 2.16 5.36
C HIS A 50 13.79 0.77 4.69
N THR A 51 12.80 0.38 3.90
CA THR A 51 12.70 -0.91 3.20
C THR A 51 12.71 -0.72 1.69
N GLY A 52 12.72 -1.84 0.94
CA GLY A 52 12.49 -1.87 -0.49
C GLY A 52 13.68 -1.48 -1.36
N GLY A 53 13.42 -1.34 -2.65
CA GLY A 53 14.38 -0.96 -3.68
C GLY A 53 14.22 0.49 -4.16
N SER A 54 14.85 0.78 -5.30
CA SER A 54 14.77 2.09 -5.95
C SER A 54 13.37 2.37 -6.50
N LEU A 55 13.11 3.64 -6.87
CA LEU A 55 11.87 4.00 -7.55
C LEU A 55 11.70 3.29 -8.91
N PRO A 56 12.75 3.17 -9.76
CA PRO A 56 12.68 2.34 -10.97
C PRO A 56 12.36 0.86 -10.70
N THR A 57 13.00 0.24 -9.72
CA THR A 57 12.69 -1.13 -9.30
C THR A 57 11.23 -1.26 -8.88
N THR A 58 10.75 -0.30 -8.08
CA THR A 58 9.35 -0.26 -7.63
C THR A 58 8.40 -0.16 -8.81
N TYR A 59 8.67 0.73 -9.77
CA TYR A 59 7.83 0.88 -10.95
C TYR A 59 7.75 -0.41 -11.77
N ARG A 60 8.88 -1.08 -12.03
CA ARG A 60 8.90 -2.35 -12.78
C ARG A 60 8.10 -3.45 -12.09
N LEU A 61 8.25 -3.58 -10.76
CA LEU A 61 7.49 -4.57 -9.99
C LEU A 61 6.00 -4.22 -9.94
N CYS A 62 5.64 -2.95 -9.83
CA CYS A 62 4.24 -2.51 -9.95
C CYS A 62 3.66 -2.86 -11.31
N CYS A 63 4.36 -2.60 -12.41
CA CYS A 63 3.94 -3.01 -13.75
C CYS A 63 3.72 -4.53 -13.80
N ALA A 64 4.67 -5.32 -13.33
CA ALA A 64 4.53 -6.77 -13.34
C ALA A 64 3.31 -7.26 -12.52
N VAL A 65 3.08 -6.67 -11.34
CA VAL A 65 1.96 -7.03 -10.44
C VAL A 65 0.61 -6.58 -10.99
N PHE A 66 0.50 -5.34 -11.46
CA PHE A 66 -0.76 -4.70 -11.85
C PHE A 66 -1.17 -4.97 -13.31
N GLU A 67 -0.21 -5.23 -14.20
CA GLU A 67 -0.49 -5.59 -15.59
C GLU A 67 -0.78 -7.09 -15.77
N GLU A 68 -0.38 -7.93 -14.81
CA GLU A 68 -0.62 -9.38 -14.84
C GLU A 68 0.00 -10.07 -16.08
N ARG A 69 0.99 -9.42 -16.72
CA ARG A 69 1.63 -9.88 -17.97
C ARG A 69 2.71 -10.92 -17.77
N LEU A 70 3.38 -10.91 -16.61
CA LEU A 70 4.63 -11.63 -16.41
C LEU A 70 4.57 -12.50 -15.17
N GLN A 71 5.14 -13.71 -15.28
CA GLN A 71 5.48 -14.49 -14.12
C GLN A 71 6.56 -13.73 -13.35
N ILE A 72 6.20 -13.21 -12.20
CA ILE A 72 7.12 -12.46 -11.35
C ILE A 72 8.00 -13.48 -10.65
N PRO A 73 9.33 -13.43 -10.85
CA PRO A 73 10.21 -14.36 -10.18
C PRO A 73 10.12 -14.12 -8.66
N GLU A 74 9.99 -15.20 -7.90
CA GLU A 74 9.91 -15.10 -6.43
C GLU A 74 11.27 -14.71 -5.83
N GLU A 75 12.35 -15.01 -6.54
CA GLU A 75 13.72 -14.68 -6.19
C GLU A 75 14.47 -14.16 -7.42
N ILE A 76 15.41 -13.26 -7.18
CA ILE A 76 16.35 -12.74 -8.17
C ILE A 76 17.76 -13.22 -7.85
N THR A 77 18.62 -13.23 -8.84
CA THR A 77 20.01 -13.66 -8.81
C THR A 77 20.95 -12.52 -9.16
N GLN A 78 22.25 -12.69 -8.95
CA GLN A 78 23.26 -11.67 -9.28
C GLN A 78 23.33 -11.31 -10.77
N ASN A 79 22.76 -12.15 -11.65
CA ASN A 79 22.71 -11.91 -13.08
C ASN A 79 21.50 -11.06 -13.48
N ASP A 80 20.54 -10.86 -12.58
CA ASP A 80 19.33 -10.10 -12.85
C ASP A 80 19.58 -8.61 -12.68
N TYR A 81 19.02 -7.82 -13.61
CA TYR A 81 19.16 -6.37 -13.62
C TYR A 81 18.64 -5.73 -12.32
N GLU A 82 17.52 -6.23 -11.78
CA GLU A 82 16.95 -5.82 -10.49
C GLU A 82 17.94 -6.00 -9.34
N TYR A 83 18.76 -7.04 -9.35
CA TYR A 83 19.69 -7.32 -8.26
C TYR A 83 20.75 -6.22 -8.18
N GLU A 84 21.37 -5.90 -9.31
CA GLU A 84 22.41 -4.87 -9.36
C GLU A 84 21.83 -3.46 -9.08
N GLU A 85 20.63 -3.16 -9.58
CA GLU A 85 19.98 -1.86 -9.31
C GLU A 85 19.62 -1.69 -7.82
N ILE A 86 19.12 -2.74 -7.17
CA ILE A 86 18.84 -2.72 -5.72
C ILE A 86 20.14 -2.57 -4.94
N LYS A 87 21.20 -3.29 -5.32
CA LYS A 87 22.52 -3.17 -4.68
C LYS A 87 23.04 -1.73 -4.74
N GLN A 88 23.04 -1.11 -5.92
CA GLN A 88 23.46 0.28 -6.10
C GLN A 88 22.60 1.24 -5.28
N HIS A 89 21.28 0.99 -5.20
CA HIS A 89 20.38 1.80 -4.39
C HIS A 89 20.68 1.70 -2.88
N LEU A 90 20.96 0.49 -2.38
CA LEU A 90 21.35 0.27 -0.99
C LEU A 90 22.67 0.97 -0.67
N GLU A 91 23.67 0.83 -1.55
CA GLU A 91 24.96 1.52 -1.42
C GLU A 91 24.81 3.04 -1.41
N PHE A 92 24.02 3.61 -2.34
CA PHE A 92 23.70 5.04 -2.38
C PHE A 92 23.07 5.55 -1.08
N ARG A 93 22.26 4.72 -0.43
CA ARG A 93 21.62 5.03 0.85
C ARG A 93 22.49 4.74 2.07
N ASN A 94 23.74 4.32 1.88
CA ASN A 94 24.65 3.87 2.92
C ASN A 94 24.09 2.70 3.75
N ILE A 95 23.34 1.81 3.11
CA ILE A 95 22.82 0.57 3.70
C ILE A 95 23.69 -0.60 3.21
N PRO A 96 24.16 -1.51 4.07
CA PRO A 96 24.94 -2.68 3.64
C PRO A 96 24.20 -3.53 2.59
N ALA A 97 24.78 -3.65 1.40
CA ALA A 97 24.20 -4.39 0.28
C ALA A 97 24.64 -5.87 0.25
N SER A 98 24.42 -6.59 1.36
CA SER A 98 24.65 -8.04 1.38
C SER A 98 23.63 -8.77 0.48
N PRO A 99 23.94 -9.97 -0.05
CA PRO A 99 22.99 -10.72 -0.88
C PRO A 99 21.63 -10.92 -0.20
N GLY A 100 21.62 -11.27 1.10
CA GLY A 100 20.38 -11.40 1.86
C GLY A 100 19.58 -10.11 1.94
N ARG A 101 20.23 -8.95 2.11
CA ARG A 101 19.54 -7.66 2.16
C ARG A 101 18.97 -7.25 0.80
N ILE A 102 19.68 -7.54 -0.28
CA ILE A 102 19.21 -7.29 -1.66
C ILE A 102 17.94 -8.09 -1.94
N LEU A 103 17.94 -9.40 -1.63
CA LEU A 103 16.77 -10.25 -1.78
C LEU A 103 15.59 -9.80 -0.90
N GLN A 104 15.88 -9.39 0.33
CA GLN A 104 14.86 -8.84 1.23
C GLN A 104 14.25 -7.55 0.66
N SER A 105 15.07 -6.61 0.17
CA SER A 105 14.60 -5.37 -0.48
C SER A 105 13.75 -5.61 -1.73
N TYR A 106 14.09 -6.64 -2.50
CA TYR A 106 13.27 -7.10 -3.63
C TYR A 106 11.89 -7.55 -3.14
N ARG A 107 11.85 -8.48 -2.18
CA ARG A 107 10.60 -9.01 -1.59
C ARG A 107 9.77 -7.93 -0.93
N GLU A 108 10.38 -7.03 -0.16
CA GLU A 108 9.71 -5.89 0.48
C GLU A 108 9.01 -4.98 -0.54
N THR A 109 9.59 -4.82 -1.74
CA THR A 109 8.97 -4.06 -2.84
C THR A 109 7.84 -4.85 -3.49
N LEU A 110 8.10 -6.11 -3.84
CA LEU A 110 7.13 -6.97 -4.52
C LEU A 110 5.89 -7.21 -3.66
N GLN A 111 6.07 -7.61 -2.40
CA GLN A 111 4.99 -7.92 -1.48
C GLN A 111 4.15 -6.69 -1.13
N LEU A 112 4.76 -5.49 -1.07
CA LEU A 112 4.02 -4.25 -0.89
C LEU A 112 3.10 -3.98 -2.10
N ALA A 113 3.59 -4.19 -3.33
CA ALA A 113 2.77 -4.05 -4.53
C ALA A 113 1.65 -5.11 -4.60
N GLN A 114 1.93 -6.36 -4.22
CA GLN A 114 0.93 -7.43 -4.17
C GLN A 114 -0.16 -7.14 -3.12
N ALA A 115 0.22 -6.69 -1.92
CA ALA A 115 -0.73 -6.34 -0.87
C ALA A 115 -1.61 -5.15 -1.28
N ALA A 116 -1.03 -4.16 -1.98
CA ALA A 116 -1.78 -3.04 -2.55
C ALA A 116 -2.79 -3.52 -3.60
N LYS A 117 -2.37 -4.38 -4.54
CA LYS A 117 -3.26 -4.98 -5.54
C LYS A 117 -4.42 -5.70 -4.89
N TYR A 118 -4.14 -6.55 -3.89
CA TYR A 118 -5.15 -7.33 -3.18
C TYR A 118 -6.22 -6.44 -2.54
N LEU A 119 -5.80 -5.41 -1.78
CA LEU A 119 -6.73 -4.49 -1.14
C LEU A 119 -7.56 -3.71 -2.17
N ILE A 120 -6.92 -3.16 -3.20
CA ILE A 120 -7.61 -2.40 -4.26
C ILE A 120 -8.60 -3.30 -5.00
N GLN A 121 -8.19 -4.50 -5.41
CA GLN A 121 -9.08 -5.44 -6.08
C GLN A 121 -10.30 -5.73 -5.21
N LYS A 122 -10.09 -6.15 -3.96
CA LYS A 122 -11.15 -6.61 -3.09
C LYS A 122 -12.12 -5.49 -2.70
N THR A 123 -11.63 -4.32 -2.32
CA THR A 123 -12.49 -3.30 -1.71
C THR A 123 -12.84 -2.13 -2.64
N VAL A 124 -12.11 -1.92 -3.72
CA VAL A 124 -12.37 -0.83 -4.69
C VAL A 124 -13.05 -1.40 -5.93
N LEU A 125 -12.50 -2.47 -6.51
CA LEU A 125 -13.01 -3.03 -7.77
C LEU A 125 -14.16 -4.02 -7.56
N ASP A 126 -14.04 -4.92 -6.58
CA ASP A 126 -15.08 -5.90 -6.26
C ASP A 126 -16.14 -5.33 -5.30
N GLY A 127 -15.91 -4.13 -4.75
CA GLY A 127 -16.85 -3.44 -3.87
C GLY A 127 -17.09 -4.11 -2.52
N GLN A 128 -16.23 -5.04 -2.10
CA GLN A 128 -16.37 -5.70 -0.81
C GLN A 128 -15.97 -4.78 0.34
N ASP A 129 -16.60 -4.94 1.49
CA ASP A 129 -16.22 -4.19 2.68
C ASP A 129 -14.92 -4.70 3.29
N PHE A 130 -14.27 -3.85 4.07
CA PHE A 130 -13.18 -4.31 4.92
C PHE A 130 -13.73 -5.24 5.98
N ASP A 131 -13.09 -6.40 6.13
CA ASP A 131 -13.26 -7.28 7.28
C ASP A 131 -11.89 -7.58 7.91
N GLU A 132 -11.91 -8.22 9.07
CA GLU A 132 -10.69 -8.57 9.80
C GLU A 132 -9.78 -9.49 8.97
N ALA A 133 -10.39 -10.44 8.24
CA ALA A 133 -9.68 -11.37 7.38
C ALA A 133 -8.95 -10.66 6.24
N THR A 134 -9.54 -9.59 5.70
CA THR A 134 -8.96 -8.77 4.63
C THR A 134 -7.68 -8.10 5.09
N LEU A 135 -7.67 -7.48 6.29
CA LEU A 135 -6.47 -6.84 6.82
C LEU A 135 -5.40 -7.86 7.20
N LYS A 136 -5.79 -9.03 7.74
CA LYS A 136 -4.85 -10.12 8.04
C LYS A 136 -4.24 -10.71 6.77
N GLU A 137 -5.03 -10.92 5.72
CA GLU A 137 -4.53 -11.44 4.45
C GLU A 137 -3.62 -10.43 3.75
N ALA A 138 -3.99 -9.15 3.72
CA ALA A 138 -3.12 -8.11 3.18
C ALA A 138 -1.79 -8.02 3.94
N HIS A 139 -1.81 -8.15 5.27
CA HIS A 139 -0.59 -8.22 6.08
C HIS A 139 0.19 -9.51 5.81
N HIS A 140 -0.50 -10.64 5.57
CA HIS A 140 0.13 -11.90 5.20
C HIS A 140 0.94 -11.74 3.90
N ILE A 141 0.28 -11.24 2.85
CA ILE A 141 0.91 -10.94 1.55
C ILE A 141 2.09 -9.99 1.73
N LEU A 142 1.91 -8.88 2.46
CA LEU A 142 2.93 -7.86 2.70
C LEU A 142 4.22 -8.41 3.33
N THR A 143 4.11 -9.46 4.15
CA THR A 143 5.21 -9.99 4.98
C THR A 143 5.68 -11.37 4.55
N TYR A 144 5.08 -11.93 3.51
CA TYR A 144 5.42 -13.24 2.99
C TYR A 144 6.90 -13.34 2.63
N LYS A 145 7.59 -14.36 3.19
CA LYS A 145 9.04 -14.60 3.03
C LYS A 145 9.97 -13.46 3.45
N ILE A 146 9.51 -12.61 4.38
CA ILE A 146 10.30 -11.53 4.99
C ILE A 146 10.43 -11.84 6.48
N ASP A 147 11.56 -12.38 6.90
CA ASP A 147 11.85 -12.62 8.31
C ASP A 147 12.20 -11.29 8.99
N ILE A 148 11.75 -11.11 10.25
CA ILE A 148 12.15 -9.95 11.06
C ILE A 148 13.63 -10.11 11.46
N ASP A 149 13.95 -11.31 11.94
CA ASP A 149 15.30 -11.76 12.26
C ASP A 149 15.31 -13.31 12.22
N PRO A 150 16.49 -13.97 12.32
CA PRO A 150 16.58 -15.43 12.21
C PRO A 150 15.76 -16.23 13.23
N GLN A 151 15.35 -15.64 14.35
CA GLN A 151 14.54 -16.26 15.40
C GLN A 151 13.03 -16.01 15.21
N ILE A 152 12.66 -14.98 14.43
CA ILE A 152 11.28 -14.61 14.16
C ILE A 152 11.02 -14.76 12.64
N PRO A 153 10.80 -15.99 12.16
CA PRO A 153 10.50 -16.23 10.76
C PRO A 153 9.13 -15.65 10.39
N TRP A 154 8.95 -15.31 9.12
CA TRP A 154 7.71 -14.73 8.61
C TRP A 154 6.46 -15.57 8.95
N THR A 155 6.56 -16.90 8.91
CA THR A 155 5.46 -17.83 9.25
C THR A 155 4.97 -17.68 10.69
N ALA A 156 5.81 -17.16 11.59
CA ALA A 156 5.44 -16.95 12.99
C ALA A 156 4.49 -15.76 13.17
N TYR A 157 4.63 -14.69 12.38
CA TYR A 157 3.93 -13.41 12.62
C TYR A 157 3.05 -12.92 11.45
N SER A 158 3.29 -13.41 10.23
CA SER A 158 2.59 -13.00 9.02
C SER A 158 1.09 -13.29 9.13
N GLY A 159 0.26 -12.27 8.83
CA GLY A 159 -1.19 -12.33 8.97
C GLY A 159 -1.75 -12.49 10.40
N LYS A 160 -0.92 -12.38 11.45
CA LYS A 160 -1.32 -12.60 12.85
C LYS A 160 -1.14 -11.35 13.68
N TYR A 161 -2.08 -11.10 14.59
CA TYR A 161 -1.91 -10.04 15.57
C TYR A 161 -0.75 -10.35 16.50
N ARG A 162 -0.08 -9.31 16.97
CA ARG A 162 0.99 -9.46 17.95
C ARG A 162 0.40 -9.92 19.28
N GLU A 163 1.05 -10.88 19.90
CA GLU A 163 0.69 -11.37 21.24
C GLU A 163 1.47 -10.65 22.34
N TRP A 164 2.51 -9.89 21.97
CA TRP A 164 3.41 -9.22 22.87
C TRP A 164 3.31 -7.70 22.79
N ASN A 165 3.60 -7.04 23.92
CA ASN A 165 3.66 -5.59 24.03
C ASN A 165 5.12 -5.14 23.97
N PRO A 166 5.47 -4.14 23.14
CA PRO A 166 6.80 -3.58 23.17
C PRO A 166 7.10 -3.02 24.57
N PRO A 167 8.19 -3.42 25.23
CA PRO A 167 8.49 -3.09 26.60
C PRO A 167 8.76 -1.59 26.66
N ASN A 168 8.11 -0.93 27.63
CA ASN A 168 8.18 0.52 27.85
C ASN A 168 7.58 1.39 26.73
N ASP A 169 6.80 0.82 25.81
CA ASP A 169 6.07 1.61 24.80
C ASP A 169 4.57 1.65 25.09
N MET A 170 4.16 2.57 25.98
CA MET A 170 2.76 2.75 26.36
C MET A 170 1.91 3.47 25.29
N ARG A 171 2.50 3.81 24.13
CA ARG A 171 1.80 4.53 23.06
C ARG A 171 0.75 3.66 22.36
N PHE A 172 0.98 2.35 22.33
CA PHE A 172 0.17 1.38 21.58
C PHE A 172 -0.69 0.53 22.49
N LEU A 173 -1.88 0.17 22.01
CA LEU A 173 -2.84 -0.69 22.73
C LEU A 173 -2.19 -1.97 23.28
N ASN A 174 -2.67 -2.48 24.41
CA ASN A 174 -2.23 -3.79 24.90
C ASN A 174 -2.58 -4.90 23.89
N SER A 175 -1.68 -5.86 23.65
CA SER A 175 -1.90 -7.00 22.75
C SER A 175 -3.16 -7.79 23.09
N ALA A 176 -3.52 -7.88 24.38
CA ALA A 176 -4.72 -8.56 24.85
C ALA A 176 -6.03 -7.95 24.30
N ASP A 177 -6.01 -6.65 23.96
CA ASP A 177 -7.20 -5.91 23.54
C ASP A 177 -7.32 -5.78 22.00
N ILE A 178 -6.28 -6.16 21.24
CA ILE A 178 -6.26 -6.02 19.76
C ILE A 178 -7.41 -6.79 19.11
N ALA A 179 -7.67 -8.02 19.59
CA ALA A 179 -8.73 -8.88 19.04
C ALA A 179 -10.14 -8.30 19.20
N THR A 180 -10.32 -7.34 20.11
CA THR A 180 -11.58 -6.60 20.30
C THR A 180 -11.55 -5.28 19.53
N ALA A 181 -10.43 -4.54 19.62
CA ALA A 181 -10.32 -3.20 19.05
C ALA A 181 -10.31 -3.18 17.52
N MET A 182 -9.66 -4.16 16.87
CA MET A 182 -9.60 -4.20 15.40
C MET A 182 -10.96 -4.45 14.75
N PRO A 183 -11.75 -5.48 15.13
CA PRO A 183 -13.10 -5.65 14.61
C PRO A 183 -14.00 -4.44 14.88
N SER A 184 -13.89 -3.83 16.07
CA SER A 184 -14.63 -2.61 16.41
C SER A 184 -14.31 -1.46 15.45
N MET A 185 -13.03 -1.19 15.22
CA MET A 185 -12.59 -0.16 14.27
C MET A 185 -13.04 -0.45 12.83
N ILE A 186 -13.00 -1.70 12.40
CA ILE A 186 -13.44 -2.09 11.05
C ILE A 186 -14.95 -1.91 10.90
N ASN A 187 -15.74 -2.29 11.90
CA ASN A 187 -17.19 -2.10 11.86
C ASN A 187 -17.56 -0.61 11.75
N ASP A 188 -16.92 0.24 12.56
CA ASP A 188 -17.12 1.70 12.47
C ASP A 188 -16.70 2.23 11.10
N LEU A 189 -15.58 1.75 10.54
CA LEU A 189 -15.11 2.13 9.22
C LEU A 189 -16.13 1.79 8.14
N VAL A 190 -16.67 0.57 8.14
CA VAL A 190 -17.63 0.12 7.13
C VAL A 190 -18.92 0.94 7.19
N VAL A 191 -19.37 1.29 8.40
CA VAL A 191 -20.59 2.10 8.58
C VAL A 191 -20.37 3.56 8.16
N GLU A 192 -19.23 4.15 8.53
CA GLU A 192 -18.99 5.58 8.37
C GLU A 192 -18.37 5.96 7.01
N MET A 193 -17.61 5.05 6.37
CA MET A 193 -16.85 5.30 5.14
C MET A 193 -17.47 4.62 3.91
N ASP A 194 -18.79 4.69 3.75
CA ASP A 194 -19.48 4.23 2.54
C ASP A 194 -19.38 5.29 1.42
N PRO A 195 -18.74 4.98 0.27
CA PRO A 195 -18.66 5.90 -0.88
C PRO A 195 -20.04 6.32 -1.43
N ALA A 196 -21.09 5.52 -1.21
CA ALA A 196 -22.45 5.87 -1.62
C ALA A 196 -22.97 7.15 -0.95
N HIS A 197 -22.41 7.51 0.21
CA HIS A 197 -22.71 8.77 0.90
C HIS A 197 -22.05 9.99 0.22
N MET A 198 -21.04 9.79 -0.63
CA MET A 198 -20.36 10.88 -1.35
C MET A 198 -21.04 11.14 -2.70
N GLN A 199 -21.97 12.09 -2.73
CA GLN A 199 -22.71 12.41 -3.95
C GLN A 199 -21.84 13.04 -5.06
N GLN A 200 -20.86 13.87 -4.69
CA GLN A 200 -19.94 14.55 -5.62
C GLN A 200 -18.58 14.80 -4.96
N LEU A 201 -17.51 14.76 -5.76
CA LEU A 201 -16.13 15.08 -5.35
C LEU A 201 -15.89 16.59 -5.22
N THR A 202 -16.66 17.26 -4.35
CA THR A 202 -16.39 18.66 -4.00
C THR A 202 -15.15 18.77 -3.11
N LYS A 203 -14.52 19.96 -3.05
CA LYS A 203 -13.37 20.18 -2.16
C LYS A 203 -13.68 19.87 -0.69
N GLU A 204 -14.90 20.17 -0.26
CA GLU A 204 -15.37 19.90 1.10
C GLU A 204 -15.60 18.40 1.34
N ALA A 205 -16.22 17.69 0.39
CA ALA A 205 -16.40 16.25 0.48
C ALA A 205 -15.05 15.50 0.54
N VAL A 206 -14.09 15.89 -0.30
CA VAL A 206 -12.73 15.35 -0.30
C VAL A 206 -12.02 15.63 1.03
N TYR A 207 -12.16 16.85 1.56
CA TYR A 207 -11.59 17.21 2.86
C TYR A 207 -12.15 16.35 4.00
N ASN A 208 -13.48 16.22 4.08
CA ASN A 208 -14.15 15.45 5.13
C ASN A 208 -13.75 13.97 5.05
N TRP A 209 -13.72 13.39 3.84
CA TRP A 209 -13.28 12.01 3.65
C TRP A 209 -11.82 11.79 4.07
N ILE A 210 -10.93 12.73 3.78
CA ILE A 210 -9.53 12.65 4.23
C ILE A 210 -9.45 12.74 5.76
N CYS A 211 -10.25 13.59 6.41
CA CYS A 211 -10.33 13.65 7.86
C CYS A 211 -10.79 12.32 8.46
N ASP A 212 -11.86 11.73 7.92
CA ASP A 212 -12.37 10.44 8.38
C ASP A 212 -11.39 9.29 8.13
N ALA A 213 -10.81 9.19 6.94
CA ALA A 213 -9.76 8.22 6.64
C ALA A 213 -8.54 8.37 7.58
N SER A 214 -8.18 9.62 7.92
CA SER A 214 -7.08 9.91 8.86
C SER A 214 -7.41 9.47 10.29
N ARG A 215 -8.65 9.61 10.72
CA ARG A 215 -9.13 9.11 12.02
C ARG A 215 -8.99 7.58 12.11
N PHE A 216 -9.37 6.85 11.06
CA PHE A 216 -9.17 5.39 11.02
C PHE A 216 -7.70 5.00 10.93
N CYS A 217 -6.87 5.75 10.19
CA CYS A 217 -5.42 5.56 10.19
C CYS A 217 -4.82 5.77 11.58
N GLN A 218 -5.24 6.81 12.30
CA GLN A 218 -4.81 7.06 13.68
C GLN A 218 -5.20 5.89 14.60
N ARG A 219 -6.45 5.39 14.52
CA ARG A 219 -6.87 4.22 15.29
C ARG A 219 -5.99 3.00 14.97
N PHE A 220 -5.71 2.73 13.69
CA PHE A 220 -4.81 1.64 13.29
C PHE A 220 -3.39 1.81 13.85
N ILE A 221 -2.83 3.03 13.78
CA ILE A 221 -1.50 3.37 14.31
C ILE A 221 -1.45 3.10 15.82
N LEU A 222 -2.49 3.50 16.55
CA LEU A 222 -2.59 3.35 18.00
C LEU A 222 -2.84 1.90 18.45
N ILE A 223 -3.63 1.14 17.70
CA ILE A 223 -3.82 -0.30 17.94
C ILE A 223 -2.51 -1.05 17.68
N ARG A 224 -1.82 -0.69 16.59
CA ARG A 224 -0.60 -1.34 16.08
C ARG A 224 -0.76 -2.88 16.09
N PRO A 225 -1.68 -3.42 15.27
CA PRO A 225 -2.17 -4.80 15.43
C PRO A 225 -1.11 -5.87 15.17
N PHE A 226 -0.11 -5.61 14.34
CA PHE A 226 0.85 -6.60 13.88
C PHE A 226 2.22 -6.44 14.55
N LEU A 227 3.07 -7.47 14.45
CA LEU A 227 4.43 -7.41 15.01
C LEU A 227 5.33 -6.45 14.21
N ASP A 228 5.29 -6.54 12.89
CA ASP A 228 5.96 -5.63 11.94
C ASP A 228 4.97 -5.17 10.85
N GLY A 229 5.37 -4.27 9.96
CA GLY A 229 4.59 -3.91 8.77
C GLY A 229 3.45 -2.92 9.02
N ASN A 230 3.11 -2.60 10.27
CA ASN A 230 2.01 -1.69 10.64
C ASN A 230 2.05 -0.35 9.88
N GLY A 231 3.23 0.25 9.75
CA GLY A 231 3.42 1.50 9.02
C GLY A 231 2.99 1.39 7.56
N ARG A 232 3.45 0.35 6.87
CA ARG A 232 3.08 0.08 5.47
C ARG A 232 1.59 -0.27 5.35
N MET A 233 1.05 -1.05 6.30
CA MET A 233 -0.36 -1.43 6.33
C MET A 233 -1.31 -0.24 6.45
N TYR A 234 -1.10 0.72 7.36
CA TYR A 234 -2.02 1.86 7.45
C TYR A 234 -1.93 2.78 6.22
N ARG A 235 -0.77 2.85 5.56
CA ARG A 235 -0.62 3.60 4.30
C ARG A 235 -1.34 2.93 3.14
N LEU A 236 -1.36 1.59 3.10
CA LEU A 236 -2.21 0.84 2.19
C LEU A 236 -3.70 1.04 2.52
N LEU A 237 -4.07 1.03 3.81
CA LEU A 237 -5.44 1.33 4.25
C LEU A 237 -5.89 2.72 3.77
N LEU A 238 -5.08 3.77 4.02
CA LEU A 238 -5.33 5.12 3.52
C LEU A 238 -5.51 5.13 2.01
N THR A 239 -4.56 4.56 1.27
CA THR A 239 -4.61 4.50 -0.21
C THR A 239 -5.92 3.90 -0.68
N THR A 240 -6.30 2.78 -0.07
CA THR A 240 -7.49 2.03 -0.46
C THR A 240 -8.77 2.80 -0.15
N LEU A 241 -8.85 3.45 1.01
CA LEU A 241 -9.97 4.32 1.38
C LEU A 241 -10.12 5.53 0.44
N LEU A 242 -9.01 6.13 0.01
CA LEU A 242 -9.04 7.24 -0.95
C LEU A 242 -9.50 6.77 -2.33
N LEU A 243 -8.94 5.66 -2.83
CA LEU A 243 -9.32 5.09 -4.12
C LEU A 243 -10.80 4.68 -4.15
N ARG A 244 -11.32 4.10 -3.07
CA ARG A 244 -12.72 3.70 -2.94
C ARG A 244 -13.70 4.88 -3.11
N ALA A 245 -13.27 6.09 -2.77
CA ALA A 245 -14.04 7.33 -2.99
C ALA A 245 -13.73 8.06 -4.30
N GLY A 246 -12.91 7.50 -5.20
CA GLY A 246 -12.49 8.20 -6.41
C GLY A 246 -11.43 9.29 -6.18
N ILE A 247 -10.83 9.35 -4.98
CA ILE A 247 -9.81 10.34 -4.61
C ILE A 247 -8.42 9.83 -4.97
N CYS A 248 -7.55 10.71 -5.45
CA CYS A 248 -6.16 10.36 -5.72
C CYS A 248 -5.44 9.94 -4.42
N PRO A 249 -4.67 8.84 -4.41
CA PRO A 249 -3.81 8.48 -3.29
C PRO A 249 -2.89 9.63 -2.87
N ALA A 250 -2.64 9.74 -1.56
CA ALA A 250 -1.63 10.65 -1.04
C ALA A 250 -0.23 10.14 -1.40
N VAL A 251 0.54 10.92 -2.16
CA VAL A 251 1.90 10.54 -2.58
C VAL A 251 2.93 11.32 -1.77
N TYR A 252 3.66 10.64 -0.90
CA TYR A 252 4.65 11.24 0.01
C TYR A 252 5.78 10.25 0.34
N GLY A 253 6.85 10.73 0.97
CA GLY A 253 8.00 9.93 1.38
C GLY A 253 9.10 9.82 0.31
N LEU A 254 8.89 10.47 -0.84
CA LEU A 254 9.86 10.53 -1.94
C LEU A 254 11.12 11.29 -1.51
N TYR A 255 10.92 12.40 -0.82
CA TYR A 255 11.98 13.28 -0.33
C TYR A 255 12.13 13.19 1.18
N GLU A 256 13.32 13.54 1.68
CA GLU A 256 13.60 13.56 3.12
C GLU A 256 12.67 14.52 3.87
N PHE A 257 12.36 15.66 3.24
CA PHE A 257 11.40 16.63 3.77
C PHE A 257 10.04 15.98 4.06
N ASP A 258 9.49 15.22 3.11
CA ASP A 258 8.19 14.54 3.29
C ASP A 258 8.27 13.50 4.41
N ARG A 259 9.37 12.72 4.47
CA ARG A 259 9.57 11.70 5.51
C ARG A 259 9.64 12.31 6.90
N PHE A 260 10.29 13.46 7.04
CA PHE A 260 10.35 14.20 8.30
C PHE A 260 8.97 14.73 8.73
N HIS A 261 8.21 15.32 7.81
CA HIS A 261 6.86 15.84 8.11
C HIS A 261 5.85 14.71 8.37
N HIS A 262 5.98 13.61 7.64
CA HIS A 262 5.24 12.38 7.89
C HIS A 262 5.50 11.85 9.30
N SER A 263 6.76 11.78 9.73
CA SER A 263 7.11 11.34 11.09
C SER A 263 6.47 12.23 12.16
N LYS A 264 6.44 13.55 11.96
CA LYS A 264 5.73 14.48 12.85
C LYS A 264 4.20 14.30 12.83
N ALA A 265 3.62 14.02 11.66
CA ALA A 265 2.21 13.74 11.48
C ALA A 265 1.77 12.44 12.16
N GLU A 266 2.58 11.39 12.06
CA GLU A 266 2.38 10.15 12.79
C GLU A 266 2.58 10.35 14.30
N ALA A 267 3.60 11.12 14.70
CA ALA A 267 3.85 11.44 16.10
C ALA A 267 2.70 12.21 16.76
N SER A 268 1.95 13.03 16.01
CA SER A 268 0.80 13.75 16.54
C SER A 268 -0.38 12.85 16.89
N CYS A 269 -0.39 11.59 16.43
CA CYS A 269 -1.41 10.61 16.81
C CYS A 269 -1.31 10.18 18.27
N PHE A 270 -0.14 10.34 18.90
CA PHE A 270 0.12 9.86 20.25
C PHE A 270 -0.32 10.89 21.29
N GLY A 271 -1.52 10.70 21.88
CA GLY A 271 -1.98 11.45 23.05
C GLY A 271 -1.54 10.84 24.39
N HIS A 272 -1.74 11.58 25.48
CA HIS A 272 -1.70 11.02 26.84
C HIS A 272 -3.02 10.24 27.08
N ASN A 273 -2.93 8.96 27.48
CA ASN A 273 -4.05 8.04 27.79
C ASN A 273 -4.77 7.34 26.61
N ASN A 274 -4.05 6.99 25.52
CA ASN A 274 -4.67 6.26 24.39
C ASN A 274 -5.22 4.86 24.77
N GLN A 275 -4.76 4.25 25.87
CA GLN A 275 -5.20 2.90 26.28
C GLN A 275 -6.71 2.85 26.60
N GLU A 276 -7.20 3.78 27.42
CA GLU A 276 -8.61 3.81 27.83
C GLU A 276 -9.53 4.20 26.65
N LEU A 277 -9.07 5.09 25.77
CA LEU A 277 -9.81 5.60 24.60
C LEU A 277 -9.96 4.59 23.45
N LEU A 278 -9.09 3.58 23.38
CA LEU A 278 -9.17 2.54 22.35
C LEU A 278 -10.09 1.38 22.76
N VAL A 279 -10.34 1.22 24.07
CA VAL A 279 -11.19 0.17 24.64
C VAL A 279 -12.60 0.69 24.93
N ALA A 280 -12.73 1.93 25.39
CA ALA A 280 -14.02 2.61 25.41
C ALA A 280 -14.46 2.84 23.96
N ARG A 281 -15.73 2.55 23.64
CA ARG A 281 -16.34 2.90 22.34
C ARG A 281 -16.29 4.41 22.03
N ASP A 282 -15.85 5.21 22.98
CA ASP A 282 -15.68 6.64 22.89
C ASP A 282 -14.35 6.98 22.21
N VAL A 283 -14.44 7.04 20.87
CA VAL A 283 -13.75 7.96 19.96
C VAL A 283 -12.45 8.53 20.54
N VAL A 284 -11.30 8.01 20.10
CA VAL A 284 -10.03 8.77 20.09
C VAL A 284 -10.39 10.18 19.64
N PRO A 285 -10.27 11.23 20.50
CA PRO A 285 -10.77 12.56 20.18
C PRO A 285 -10.07 13.05 18.92
N TYR A 286 -10.73 12.87 17.78
CA TYR A 286 -10.20 13.26 16.50
C TYR A 286 -10.46 14.75 16.38
N VAL A 287 -9.48 15.55 16.78
CA VAL A 287 -9.57 16.99 16.57
C VAL A 287 -9.43 17.21 15.07
N ASN A 288 -10.44 17.78 14.42
CA ASN A 288 -10.53 18.02 12.96
C ASN A 288 -9.36 18.82 12.33
N ASN A 289 -8.37 19.22 13.14
CA ASN A 289 -7.10 19.82 12.74
C ASN A 289 -5.89 18.88 12.97
N HIS A 290 -6.12 17.57 13.00
CA HIS A 290 -5.07 16.59 13.21
C HIS A 290 -4.00 16.73 12.12
N TYR A 291 -2.74 16.88 12.54
CA TYR A 291 -1.61 17.15 11.64
C TYR A 291 -1.51 16.10 10.52
N LEU A 292 -1.92 14.85 10.80
CA LEU A 292 -2.07 13.77 9.82
C LEU A 292 -3.06 14.05 8.67
N ALA A 293 -4.27 14.56 8.92
CA ALA A 293 -5.21 14.86 7.84
C ALA A 293 -4.72 15.99 6.96
N ARG A 294 -4.16 17.04 7.58
CA ARG A 294 -3.54 18.14 6.84
C ARG A 294 -2.40 17.63 5.96
N PHE A 295 -1.54 16.77 6.52
CA PHE A 295 -0.44 16.16 5.78
C PHE A 295 -0.96 15.35 4.59
N PHE A 296 -1.96 14.48 4.77
CA PHE A 296 -2.54 13.72 3.66
C PHE A 296 -3.18 14.62 2.61
N LEU A 297 -3.95 15.63 3.01
CA LEU A 297 -4.57 16.59 2.10
C LEU A 297 -3.53 17.33 1.23
N GLU A 298 -2.41 17.75 1.82
CA GLU A 298 -1.33 18.42 1.08
C GLU A 298 -0.72 17.50 0.01
N HIS A 299 -0.69 16.18 0.25
CA HIS A 299 -0.12 15.18 -0.65
C HIS A 299 -1.13 14.51 -1.61
N THR A 300 -2.43 14.81 -1.49
CA THR A 300 -3.44 14.46 -2.51
C THR A 300 -3.67 15.59 -3.53
N ARG A 301 -3.30 16.83 -3.20
CA ARG A 301 -3.48 18.02 -4.06
C ARG A 301 -2.74 17.96 -5.40
N GLY A 302 -1.64 17.20 -5.48
CA GLY A 302 -0.96 16.94 -6.76
C GLY A 302 -1.84 16.20 -7.77
N GLY A 303 -2.94 15.60 -7.30
CA GLY A 303 -3.89 14.88 -8.14
C GLY A 303 -3.23 13.72 -8.86
N TRP A 304 -3.76 13.40 -10.04
CA TRP A 304 -3.28 12.33 -10.91
C TRP A 304 -2.19 12.79 -11.89
N GLU A 305 -1.79 14.06 -11.78
CA GLU A 305 -0.79 14.64 -12.66
C GLU A 305 0.61 14.32 -12.14
N SER A 306 1.48 13.88 -13.04
CA SER A 306 2.89 13.69 -12.76
C SER A 306 3.61 15.03 -12.70
N PRO A 307 4.20 15.43 -11.56
CA PRO A 307 5.15 16.53 -11.56
C PRO A 307 6.49 16.12 -12.20
N ASP A 308 6.78 14.81 -12.31
CA ASP A 308 8.07 14.27 -12.72
C ASP A 308 8.04 13.73 -14.16
N ARG A 309 8.13 14.64 -15.13
CA ARG A 309 8.36 14.33 -16.55
C ARG A 309 9.59 13.40 -16.76
N HIS A 310 10.48 13.32 -15.76
CA HIS A 310 11.66 12.47 -15.71
C HIS A 310 11.38 10.96 -15.68
N MET A 311 10.27 10.49 -15.08
CA MET A 311 10.00 9.04 -15.04
C MET A 311 9.83 8.48 -16.45
N ARG A 312 9.11 9.21 -17.31
CA ARG A 312 8.90 8.85 -18.72
C ARG A 312 10.21 8.83 -19.50
N THR A 313 11.03 9.88 -19.34
CA THR A 313 12.35 9.95 -19.98
C THR A 313 13.27 8.84 -19.48
N PHE A 314 13.22 8.51 -18.20
CA PHE A 314 14.01 7.44 -17.58
C PHE A 314 13.58 6.06 -18.09
N LEU A 315 12.27 5.77 -18.14
CA LEU A 315 11.74 4.51 -18.67
C LEU A 315 11.98 4.34 -20.18
N GLN A 316 11.97 5.45 -20.95
CA GLN A 316 12.37 5.45 -22.35
C GLN A 316 13.87 5.16 -22.51
N ALA A 317 14.71 5.76 -21.65
CA ALA A 317 16.17 5.56 -21.67
C ALA A 317 16.60 4.15 -21.24
N THR A 318 15.82 3.46 -20.41
CA THR A 318 16.08 2.07 -19.99
C THR A 318 15.49 1.01 -20.94
N GLY A 319 14.98 1.42 -22.11
CA GLY A 319 14.57 0.50 -23.18
C GLY A 319 13.15 -0.07 -23.06
N HIS A 320 12.31 0.50 -22.18
CA HIS A 320 10.95 0.00 -21.93
C HIS A 320 9.86 0.66 -22.77
N VAL A 321 10.20 1.66 -23.59
CA VAL A 321 9.35 2.06 -24.72
C VAL A 321 10.01 1.53 -25.99
N GLN A 322 9.80 0.24 -26.29
CA GLN A 322 9.89 -0.17 -27.69
C GLN A 322 8.81 0.61 -28.45
N HIS A 323 9.23 1.24 -29.54
CA HIS A 323 8.38 1.98 -30.44
C HIS A 323 7.12 1.18 -30.81
N ASP A 324 6.00 1.90 -30.78
CA ASP A 324 4.66 1.59 -31.29
C ASP A 324 3.81 0.51 -30.58
N HIS A 325 2.80 0.98 -29.84
CA HIS A 325 1.51 0.29 -29.79
C HIS A 325 0.37 1.30 -30.03
N PRO A 326 -0.65 0.96 -30.85
CA PRO A 326 -1.63 1.90 -31.38
C PRO A 326 -2.76 2.10 -30.36
N LEU A 327 -2.61 3.06 -29.46
CA LEU A 327 -3.74 3.57 -28.67
C LEU A 327 -3.94 5.08 -28.85
N SER A 328 -3.20 5.71 -29.76
CA SER A 328 -3.40 7.10 -30.22
C SER A 328 -4.32 7.20 -31.46
N GLY A 329 -4.98 6.12 -31.85
CA GLY A 329 -5.72 6.01 -33.11
C GLY A 329 -7.22 5.79 -33.00
N MET A 330 -7.92 6.43 -32.06
CA MET A 330 -9.37 6.62 -32.19
C MET A 330 -9.75 8.04 -31.73
N GLY A 331 -9.62 8.97 -32.68
CA GLY A 331 -10.39 10.21 -32.66
C GLY A 331 -11.86 9.95 -33.00
N PRO A 332 -12.74 10.93 -32.75
CA PRO A 332 -14.18 10.70 -32.68
C PRO A 332 -14.77 10.57 -34.08
N TYR A 333 -15.54 9.51 -34.29
CA TYR A 333 -16.63 9.45 -35.27
C TYR A 333 -17.85 8.84 -34.61
#